data_AF-A0A6P2C112-F1
#
_entry.id   AF-A0A6P2C112-F1
#
_cell.length_a   1.000
_cell.length_b   1.000
_cell.length_c   1.000
_cell.angle_alpha   90.00
_cell.angle_beta   90.00
_cell.angle_gamma   90.00
#
_symmetry.space_group_name_H-M   'P 1'
#
loop_
_entity.id
_entity.type
_entity.pdbx_description
1 polymer ?
#
loop_
_entity_poly.entity_id
_entity_poly.type
_entity_poly.pdbx_seq_one_letter_code
_entity_poly.pdbx_strand_id
1 'polypeptide(L)'
;MTATDPVHSETETHTWSVNVPNHPQRADSPEYVAAKKKMNEIAAQAPGLLYGSGPFQDHHGSALWLKDSQGWFMVRNLAGIEWSAQFCANPVKVDLLRQNAKRLYDLLAPELKQELDPNGLLDTPITDADGVAKWTDSIFNAGVPLHPSFHIGVMPMGKAHAQNPPATADAQNSPDISDQAQAAAAPGDPEPAGVHHYPTPIVDIQLFKYDDFQLWVTDSEGNPAAVTPVGARGSGVASVHVQYATPGSQLAQQKHEQESAGGALILPADHPLAQQAFQNQ
;
A
#
# COMPACT_ATOMS: atom_id res chain seq x y z
N MET A 1 35.71 -2.61 -12.77
CA MET A 1 35.86 -2.01 -11.42
C MET A 1 34.48 -2.02 -10.79
N THR A 2 34.29 -2.79 -9.72
CA THR A 2 33.02 -2.90 -9.00
C THR A 2 33.02 -1.87 -7.88
N ALA A 3 32.31 -0.76 -8.07
CA ALA A 3 31.92 0.10 -6.97
C ALA A 3 30.78 -0.59 -6.21
N THR A 4 30.96 -0.79 -4.91
CA THR A 4 29.88 -1.25 -4.03
C THR A 4 29.17 -0.02 -3.49
N ASP A 5 27.93 0.20 -3.94
CA ASP A 5 27.11 1.32 -3.50
C ASP A 5 26.72 1.18 -2.01
N PRO A 6 26.53 2.28 -1.27
CA PRO A 6 26.05 2.23 0.12
C PRO A 6 24.62 1.67 0.18
N VAL A 7 24.40 0.69 1.05
CA VAL A 7 23.08 0.07 1.31
C VAL A 7 22.59 0.40 2.72
N HIS A 8 21.28 0.35 2.93
CA HIS A 8 20.68 0.30 4.27
C HIS A 8 19.89 -1.00 4.43
N SER A 9 19.63 -1.35 5.69
CA SER A 9 18.77 -2.48 6.04
C SER A 9 17.39 -1.95 6.41
N GLU A 10 16.38 -2.43 5.70
CA GLU A 10 14.98 -2.32 6.11
C GLU A 10 14.54 -3.62 6.76
N THR A 11 13.67 -3.52 7.77
CA THR A 11 13.09 -4.67 8.47
C THR A 11 11.60 -4.47 8.59
N GLU A 12 10.83 -5.44 8.09
CA GLU A 12 9.41 -5.55 8.36
C GLU A 12 9.18 -6.60 9.46
N THR A 13 7.99 -6.59 10.05
CA THR A 13 7.56 -7.48 11.15
C THR A 13 7.54 -8.98 10.77
N HIS A 14 7.87 -9.31 9.52
CA HIS A 14 8.21 -10.66 9.05
C HIS A 14 9.67 -10.65 8.58
N THR A 15 10.50 -11.54 9.12
CA THR A 15 11.94 -11.58 8.84
C THR A 15 12.22 -12.05 7.41
N TRP A 16 12.29 -11.09 6.50
CA TRP A 16 13.11 -11.19 5.31
C TRP A 16 14.05 -9.98 5.29
N SER A 17 15.30 -10.20 4.87
CA SER A 17 16.29 -9.13 4.76
C SER A 17 16.67 -8.97 3.30
N VAL A 18 16.58 -7.75 2.80
CA VAL A 18 17.08 -7.35 1.48
C VAL A 18 18.02 -6.18 1.64
N ASN A 19 19.11 -6.16 0.88
CA ASN A 19 19.97 -4.99 0.79
C ASN A 19 19.36 -4.03 -0.24
N VAL A 20 18.81 -2.92 0.24
CA VAL A 20 18.31 -1.85 -0.63
C VAL A 20 19.41 -0.80 -0.75
N PRO A 21 19.88 -0.45 -1.97
CA PRO A 21 20.74 0.70 -2.17
C PRO A 21 20.11 1.95 -1.56
N ASN A 22 20.91 2.78 -0.89
CA ASN A 22 20.43 4.04 -0.37
C ASN A 22 19.85 4.89 -1.50
N HIS A 23 18.70 5.49 -1.25
CA HIS A 23 18.09 6.48 -2.10
C HIS A 23 17.72 7.73 -1.29
N PRO A 24 17.54 8.90 -1.93
CA PRO A 24 17.07 10.10 -1.24
C PRO A 24 15.80 9.81 -0.45
N GLN A 25 15.62 10.53 0.67
CA GLN A 25 14.32 10.52 1.34
C GLN A 25 13.25 11.09 0.43
N ARG A 26 12.03 10.58 0.58
CA ARG A 26 10.90 11.03 -0.22
C ARG A 26 10.66 12.53 0.01
N ALA A 27 10.61 13.25 -1.09
CA ALA A 27 10.05 14.58 -1.17
C ALA A 27 9.04 14.58 -2.32
N ASP A 28 7.86 15.16 -2.09
CA ASP A 28 6.85 15.27 -3.13
C ASP A 28 7.36 16.22 -4.22
N SER A 29 7.56 15.70 -5.43
CA SER A 29 7.94 16.50 -6.60
C SER A 29 6.79 17.42 -7.03
N PRO A 30 7.07 18.55 -7.71
CA PRO A 30 6.03 19.38 -8.31
C PRO A 30 5.08 18.58 -9.24
N GLU A 31 5.64 17.62 -9.97
CA GLU A 31 4.92 16.70 -10.83
C GLU A 31 3.94 15.84 -10.04
N TYR A 32 4.39 15.25 -8.93
CA TYR A 32 3.54 14.44 -8.06
C TYR A 32 2.43 15.26 -7.40
N VAL A 33 2.73 16.47 -6.93
CA VAL A 33 1.71 17.37 -6.36
C VAL A 33 0.64 17.70 -7.40
N ALA A 34 1.05 17.98 -8.65
CA ALA A 34 0.13 18.22 -9.75
C ALA A 34 -0.71 16.98 -10.09
N ALA A 35 -0.09 15.80 -10.16
CA ALA A 35 -0.77 14.53 -10.39
C ALA A 35 -1.79 14.23 -9.29
N LYS A 36 -1.42 14.33 -8.01
CA LYS A 36 -2.31 14.13 -6.87
C LYS A 36 -3.51 15.07 -6.88
N LYS A 37 -3.29 16.36 -7.21
CA LYS A 37 -4.37 17.33 -7.36
C LYS A 37 -5.32 16.93 -8.49
N LYS A 38 -4.78 16.62 -9.67
CA LYS A 38 -5.57 16.23 -10.84
C LYS A 38 -6.35 14.93 -10.60
N MET A 39 -5.74 13.96 -9.95
CA MET A 39 -6.38 12.71 -9.52
C MET A 39 -7.59 13.01 -8.63
N ASN A 40 -7.45 13.86 -7.61
CA ASN A 40 -8.57 14.19 -6.72
C ASN A 40 -9.72 14.88 -7.47
N GLU A 41 -9.42 15.78 -8.41
CA GLU A 41 -10.42 16.43 -9.26
C GLU A 41 -11.19 15.40 -10.12
N ILE A 42 -10.48 14.44 -10.70
CA ILE A 42 -11.08 13.38 -11.53
C ILE A 42 -11.88 12.39 -10.67
N ALA A 43 -11.28 11.89 -9.59
CA ALA A 43 -11.86 10.89 -8.70
C ALA A 43 -13.14 11.40 -8.02
N ALA A 44 -13.23 12.69 -7.69
CA ALA A 44 -14.44 13.31 -7.15
C ALA A 44 -15.65 13.25 -8.11
N GLN A 45 -15.40 13.05 -9.41
CA GLN A 45 -16.43 12.98 -10.46
C GLN A 45 -16.63 11.55 -11.01
N ALA A 46 -15.76 10.61 -10.64
CA ALA A 46 -15.76 9.25 -11.16
C ALA A 46 -16.81 8.40 -10.42
N PRO A 47 -17.79 7.81 -11.12
CA PRO A 47 -18.69 6.85 -10.50
C PRO A 47 -17.97 5.52 -10.20
N GLY A 48 -18.37 4.85 -9.12
CA GLY A 48 -18.01 3.44 -8.91
C GLY A 48 -16.52 3.17 -8.67
N LEU A 49 -15.78 4.09 -8.04
CA LEU A 49 -14.41 3.84 -7.64
C LEU A 49 -14.31 2.64 -6.70
N LEU A 50 -13.47 1.67 -7.08
CA LEU A 50 -13.28 0.42 -6.35
C LEU A 50 -12.78 0.64 -4.91
N TYR A 51 -11.99 1.69 -4.70
CA TYR A 51 -11.30 1.94 -3.43
C TYR A 51 -12.10 2.80 -2.43
N GLY A 52 -13.42 2.91 -2.67
CA GLY A 52 -14.33 3.66 -1.82
C GLY A 52 -14.47 5.13 -2.23
N SER A 53 -15.33 5.85 -1.51
CA SER A 53 -15.46 7.30 -1.63
C SER A 53 -14.28 8.01 -0.99
N GLY A 54 -14.04 9.27 -1.39
CA GLY A 54 -12.99 10.09 -0.79
C GLY A 54 -13.20 10.38 0.72
N PRO A 55 -12.24 11.04 1.38
CA PRO A 55 -11.06 11.71 0.79
C PRO A 55 -10.08 10.72 0.16
N PHE A 56 -9.41 11.11 -0.93
CA PHE A 56 -8.46 10.24 -1.62
C PHE A 56 -7.03 10.62 -1.26
N GLN A 57 -6.25 9.62 -0.91
CA GLN A 57 -4.81 9.68 -0.99
C GLN A 57 -4.36 9.15 -2.36
N ASP A 58 -3.21 9.64 -2.79
CA ASP A 58 -2.61 9.19 -4.02
C ASP A 58 -1.63 8.06 -3.77
N HIS A 59 -1.60 7.12 -4.69
CA HIS A 59 -0.72 5.97 -4.65
C HIS A 59 -0.08 5.73 -6.02
N HIS A 60 1.22 5.43 -5.99
CA HIS A 60 2.03 5.10 -7.15
C HIS A 60 1.74 3.67 -7.58
N GLY A 61 1.11 3.48 -8.74
CA GLY A 61 0.72 2.11 -9.08
C GLY A 61 0.23 1.85 -10.47
N SER A 62 0.32 2.76 -11.44
CA SER A 62 -0.25 2.63 -12.80
C SER A 62 -1.71 3.07 -12.93
N ALA A 63 -2.01 4.35 -12.76
CA ALA A 63 -3.32 4.89 -13.12
C ALA A 63 -3.31 5.43 -14.56
N LEU A 64 -4.23 4.97 -15.40
CA LEU A 64 -4.54 5.61 -16.69
C LEU A 64 -6.00 6.05 -16.65
N TRP A 65 -6.24 7.36 -16.59
CA TRP A 65 -7.57 7.93 -16.48
C TRP A 65 -8.20 8.18 -17.87
N LEU A 66 -9.39 7.62 -18.07
CA LEU A 66 -10.16 7.77 -19.29
C LEU A 66 -11.54 8.36 -18.94
N LYS A 67 -12.21 8.88 -19.96
CA LYS A 67 -13.54 9.45 -19.84
C LYS A 67 -14.40 9.03 -21.01
N ASP A 68 -15.61 8.58 -20.71
CA ASP A 68 -16.64 8.29 -21.71
C ASP A 68 -17.96 9.00 -21.34
N SER A 69 -19.07 8.61 -21.98
CA SER A 69 -20.39 9.17 -21.69
C SER A 69 -20.91 8.86 -20.27
N GLN A 70 -20.33 7.89 -19.58
CA GLN A 70 -20.66 7.53 -18.19
C GLN A 70 -19.80 8.28 -17.16
N GLY A 71 -18.78 9.01 -17.61
CA GLY A 71 -17.91 9.83 -16.77
C GLY A 71 -16.47 9.32 -16.75
N TRP A 72 -15.75 9.69 -15.69
CA TRP A 72 -14.35 9.29 -15.52
C TRP A 72 -14.25 7.86 -15.00
N PHE A 73 -13.30 7.10 -15.53
CA PHE A 73 -12.93 5.78 -15.03
C PHE A 73 -11.42 5.56 -15.16
N MET A 74 -10.88 4.67 -14.33
CA MET A 74 -9.46 4.35 -14.33
C MET A 74 -9.23 2.98 -14.95
N VAL A 75 -8.24 2.88 -15.82
CA VAL A 75 -7.67 1.61 -16.29
C VAL A 75 -6.22 1.49 -15.82
N ARG A 76 -5.70 0.27 -15.82
CA ARG A 76 -4.32 -0.03 -15.39
C ARG A 76 -3.43 -0.21 -16.62
N ASN A 77 -2.18 0.25 -16.54
CA ASN A 77 -1.19 -0.10 -17.56
C ASN A 77 -0.66 -1.53 -17.33
N LEU A 78 0.29 -1.97 -18.16
CA LEU A 78 0.91 -3.31 -18.08
C LEU A 78 1.55 -3.61 -16.72
N ALA A 79 2.08 -2.58 -16.05
CA ALA A 79 2.62 -2.62 -14.70
C ALA A 79 2.59 -1.22 -14.08
N GLY A 80 2.71 -1.16 -12.76
CA GLY A 80 2.95 0.06 -11.98
C GLY A 80 4.35 0.12 -11.42
N ILE A 81 4.78 1.33 -11.07
CA ILE A 81 6.05 1.57 -10.41
C ILE A 81 5.75 2.26 -9.09
N GLU A 82 6.03 1.58 -7.98
CA GLU A 82 6.05 2.21 -6.66
C GLU A 82 7.15 3.27 -6.59
N TRP A 83 6.96 4.30 -5.75
CA TRP A 83 7.90 5.43 -5.70
C TRP A 83 9.35 4.98 -5.45
N SER A 84 9.60 4.07 -4.50
CA SER A 84 10.96 3.60 -4.21
C SER A 84 11.53 2.68 -5.29
N ALA A 85 10.68 1.97 -6.04
CA ALA A 85 11.13 1.07 -7.10
C ALA A 85 11.79 1.81 -8.27
N GLN A 86 11.57 3.13 -8.40
CA GLN A 86 12.15 3.96 -9.45
C GLN A 86 13.69 3.92 -9.46
N PHE A 87 14.33 3.83 -8.29
CA PHE A 87 15.79 3.89 -8.16
C PHE A 87 16.51 2.65 -8.70
N CYS A 88 15.77 1.55 -8.89
CA CYS A 88 16.26 0.31 -9.49
C CYS A 88 15.61 0.01 -10.85
N ALA A 89 14.73 0.90 -11.33
CA ALA A 89 13.99 0.67 -12.56
C ALA A 89 14.88 0.84 -13.79
N ASN A 90 14.72 -0.06 -14.75
CA ASN A 90 15.41 0.03 -16.04
C ASN A 90 14.66 1.03 -16.96
N PRO A 91 15.27 2.16 -17.38
CA PRO A 91 14.59 3.19 -18.17
C PRO A 91 13.94 2.66 -19.45
N VAL A 92 14.58 1.70 -20.13
CA VAL A 92 14.04 1.08 -21.35
C VAL A 92 12.73 0.32 -21.06
N LYS A 93 12.63 -0.34 -19.91
CA LYS A 93 11.39 -1.04 -19.51
C LYS A 93 10.31 -0.05 -19.09
N VAL A 94 10.68 1.04 -18.41
CA VAL A 94 9.73 2.10 -18.07
C VAL A 94 9.20 2.79 -19.32
N ASP A 95 10.05 2.99 -20.34
CA ASP A 95 9.62 3.54 -21.64
C ASP A 95 8.56 2.67 -22.32
N LEU A 96 8.58 1.34 -22.13
CA LEU A 96 7.52 0.46 -22.65
C LEU A 96 6.15 0.76 -22.00
N LEU A 97 6.12 1.15 -20.72
CA LEU A 97 4.89 1.57 -20.04
C LEU A 97 4.37 2.89 -20.63
N ARG A 98 5.28 3.85 -20.85
CA ARG A 98 4.95 5.12 -21.52
C ARG A 98 4.43 4.89 -22.93
N GLN A 99 5.10 4.06 -23.73
CA GLN A 99 4.66 3.73 -25.09
C GLN A 99 3.27 3.08 -25.09
N ASN A 100 2.98 2.20 -24.14
CA ASN A 100 1.66 1.58 -24.05
C ASN A 100 0.56 2.61 -23.68
N ALA A 101 0.85 3.50 -22.71
CA ALA A 101 -0.06 4.59 -22.39
C ALA A 101 -0.26 5.54 -23.58
N LYS A 102 0.82 5.93 -24.28
CA LYS A 102 0.74 6.75 -25.50
C LYS A 102 -0.17 6.11 -26.54
N ARG A 103 0.00 4.81 -26.82
CA ARG A 103 -0.84 4.08 -27.78
C ARG A 103 -2.33 4.13 -27.40
N LEU A 104 -2.64 4.00 -26.11
CA LEU A 104 -4.02 4.10 -25.60
C LEU A 104 -4.59 5.49 -25.85
N TYR A 105 -3.90 6.54 -25.41
CA TYR A 105 -4.40 7.92 -25.51
C TYR A 105 -4.45 8.42 -26.95
N ASP A 106 -3.46 8.10 -27.78
CA ASP A 106 -3.46 8.48 -29.21
C ASP A 106 -4.63 7.81 -29.96
N LEU A 107 -5.02 6.59 -29.57
CA LEU A 107 -6.09 5.83 -30.24
C LEU A 107 -7.48 6.23 -29.76
N LEU A 108 -7.70 6.29 -28.44
CA LEU A 108 -9.03 6.35 -27.85
C LEU A 108 -9.37 7.70 -27.22
N ALA A 109 -8.38 8.53 -26.90
CA ALA A 109 -8.61 9.74 -26.11
C ALA A 109 -7.62 10.88 -26.43
N PRO A 110 -7.46 11.30 -27.70
CA PRO A 110 -6.49 12.33 -28.08
C PRO A 110 -6.78 13.70 -27.44
N GLU A 111 -8.05 14.01 -27.17
CA GLU A 111 -8.44 15.23 -26.46
C GLU A 111 -8.07 15.17 -24.97
N LEU A 112 -8.30 14.03 -24.30
CA LEU A 112 -7.88 13.85 -22.90
C LEU A 112 -6.37 13.85 -22.75
N LYS A 113 -5.63 13.38 -23.76
CA LYS A 113 -4.17 13.45 -23.78
C LYS A 113 -3.68 14.88 -23.54
N GLN A 114 -4.30 15.87 -24.18
CA GLN A 114 -3.92 17.28 -24.01
C GLN A 114 -4.24 17.79 -22.60
N GLU A 115 -5.33 17.30 -21.99
CA GLU A 115 -5.73 17.68 -20.63
C GLU A 115 -4.83 17.06 -19.55
N LEU A 116 -4.42 15.79 -19.74
CA LEU A 116 -3.66 15.02 -18.76
C LEU A 116 -2.15 15.12 -18.94
N ASP A 117 -1.68 15.42 -20.16
CA ASP A 117 -0.27 15.49 -20.51
C ASP A 117 0.15 16.86 -21.09
N PRO A 118 -0.07 17.98 -20.36
CA PRO A 118 0.22 19.32 -20.88
C PRO A 118 1.69 19.54 -21.22
N ASN A 119 2.59 18.72 -20.66
CA ASN A 119 4.04 18.82 -20.83
C ASN A 119 4.61 17.79 -21.83
N GLY A 120 3.76 16.96 -22.45
CA GLY A 120 4.18 16.00 -23.48
C GLY A 120 5.05 14.85 -22.97
N LEU A 121 4.84 14.38 -21.74
CA LEU A 121 5.50 13.21 -21.17
C LEU A 121 5.26 11.95 -22.02
N LEU A 122 4.02 11.75 -22.50
CA LEU A 122 3.69 10.60 -23.35
C LEU A 122 4.43 10.63 -24.68
N ASP A 123 4.87 11.80 -25.16
CA ASP A 123 5.62 11.96 -26.41
C ASP A 123 7.14 12.07 -26.20
N THR A 124 7.61 12.04 -24.95
CA THR A 124 9.03 12.15 -24.60
C THR A 124 9.60 10.78 -24.19
N PRO A 125 10.56 10.21 -24.95
CA PRO A 125 11.18 8.93 -24.57
C PRO A 125 11.85 8.97 -23.20
N ILE A 126 11.73 7.88 -22.46
CA ILE A 126 12.41 7.69 -21.17
C ILE A 126 13.73 6.97 -21.43
N THR A 127 14.84 7.66 -21.22
CA THR A 127 16.20 7.16 -21.52
C THR A 127 17.12 7.05 -20.30
N ASP A 128 16.73 7.65 -19.19
CA ASP A 128 17.55 7.78 -17.99
C ASP A 128 16.69 7.78 -16.71
N ALA A 129 17.36 7.92 -15.55
CA ALA A 129 16.72 7.94 -14.24
C ALA A 129 15.78 9.15 -14.07
N ASP A 130 16.09 10.31 -14.67
CA ASP A 130 15.23 11.50 -14.58
C ASP A 130 13.91 11.29 -15.32
N GLY A 131 13.96 10.65 -16.49
CA GLY A 131 12.76 10.22 -17.21
C GLY A 131 11.93 9.20 -16.43
N VAL A 132 12.59 8.27 -15.73
CA VAL A 132 11.92 7.31 -14.84
C VAL A 132 11.24 8.02 -13.67
N ALA A 133 11.89 9.00 -13.05
CA ALA A 133 11.31 9.76 -11.95
C ALA A 133 10.07 10.54 -12.39
N LYS A 134 10.17 11.24 -13.53
CA LYS A 134 9.03 11.95 -14.14
C LYS A 134 7.86 11.02 -14.45
N TRP A 135 8.13 9.83 -14.97
CA TRP A 135 7.08 8.84 -15.21
C TRP A 135 6.43 8.37 -13.92
N THR A 136 7.24 7.99 -12.94
CA THR A 136 6.80 7.48 -11.63
C THR A 136 5.83 8.46 -10.97
N ASP A 137 6.17 9.74 -10.94
CA ASP A 137 5.37 10.78 -10.29
C ASP A 137 4.23 11.35 -11.17
N SER A 138 4.13 10.93 -12.43
CA SER A 138 3.09 11.41 -13.34
C SER A 138 1.73 10.81 -13.04
N ILE A 139 0.66 11.49 -13.49
CA ILE A 139 -0.73 10.99 -13.46
C ILE A 139 -0.94 9.66 -14.22
N PHE A 140 0.05 9.22 -15.01
CA PHE A 140 0.01 7.96 -15.77
C PHE A 140 0.60 6.77 -15.00
N ASN A 141 1.16 7.03 -13.82
CA ASN A 141 1.67 6.01 -12.90
C ASN A 141 1.20 6.26 -11.46
N ALA A 142 1.48 7.43 -10.91
CA ALA A 142 0.73 7.97 -9.79
C ALA A 142 -0.72 8.24 -10.22
N GLY A 143 -1.59 8.65 -9.30
CA GLY A 143 -2.99 8.92 -9.60
C GLY A 143 -3.94 7.78 -9.26
N VAL A 144 -3.52 6.80 -8.47
CA VAL A 144 -4.43 5.75 -7.96
C VAL A 144 -5.16 6.30 -6.72
N PRO A 145 -6.48 6.49 -6.78
CA PRO A 145 -7.24 7.11 -5.69
C PRO A 145 -7.52 6.06 -4.61
N LEU A 146 -6.75 6.05 -3.54
CA LEU A 146 -6.98 5.15 -2.41
C LEU A 146 -7.60 5.90 -1.23
N HIS A 147 -8.58 5.30 -0.57
CA HIS A 147 -9.06 5.83 0.71
C HIS A 147 -7.95 5.70 1.79
N PRO A 148 -7.75 6.70 2.69
CA PRO A 148 -6.70 6.67 3.71
C PRO A 148 -6.66 5.39 4.55
N SER A 149 -7.83 4.83 4.88
CA SER A 149 -7.91 3.58 5.67
C SER A 149 -7.35 2.37 4.93
N PHE A 150 -7.33 2.41 3.60
CA PHE A 150 -6.75 1.36 2.76
C PHE A 150 -5.29 1.66 2.41
N HIS A 151 -4.96 2.93 2.18
CA HIS A 151 -3.63 3.32 1.74
C HIS A 151 -2.59 3.28 2.86
N ILE A 152 -2.75 4.11 3.90
CA ILE A 152 -1.77 4.23 4.98
C ILE A 152 -2.20 3.55 6.26
N GLY A 153 -3.52 3.43 6.52
CA GLY A 153 -4.16 2.73 7.63
C GLY A 153 -3.54 2.97 9.03
N VAL A 154 -4.34 3.11 10.07
CA VAL A 154 -3.78 2.99 11.44
C VAL A 154 -4.60 1.95 12.16
N MET A 155 -3.93 0.94 12.73
CA MET A 155 -4.63 -0.05 13.54
C MET A 155 -5.25 0.71 14.73
N PRO A 156 -6.54 0.49 15.06
CA PRO A 156 -7.07 0.97 16.32
C PRO A 156 -6.17 0.44 17.44
N MET A 157 -5.62 1.33 18.27
CA MET A 157 -4.94 0.89 19.48
C MET A 157 -5.92 0.05 20.28
N GLY A 158 -5.59 -1.23 20.49
CA GLY A 158 -6.31 -2.07 21.45
C GLY A 158 -6.44 -1.31 22.76
N LYS A 159 -7.56 -1.46 23.47
CA LYS A 159 -7.83 -0.71 24.71
C LYS A 159 -6.66 -0.90 25.67
N ALA A 160 -5.78 0.09 25.77
CA ALA A 160 -4.71 0.10 26.74
C ALA A 160 -5.33 -0.10 28.13
N HIS A 161 -4.97 -1.18 28.82
CA HIS A 161 -5.22 -1.29 30.24
C HIS A 161 -4.64 -0.06 30.91
N ALA A 162 -5.49 0.74 31.56
CA ALA A 162 -5.09 1.92 32.29
C ALA A 162 -4.01 1.55 33.32
N GLN A 163 -2.76 1.88 33.03
CA GLN A 163 -1.69 1.90 34.02
C GLN A 163 -1.60 3.31 34.60
N ASN A 164 -1.45 3.36 35.93
CA ASN A 164 -1.54 4.55 36.78
C ASN A 164 -0.70 5.74 36.30
N PRO A 165 -1.14 7.00 36.60
CA PRO A 165 -0.49 8.19 36.07
C PRO A 165 0.86 8.48 36.77
N PRO A 166 1.93 8.83 36.03
CA PRO A 166 3.05 9.56 36.59
C PRO A 166 2.79 11.08 36.56
N ALA A 167 3.55 11.76 37.42
CA ALA A 167 3.35 13.13 37.87
C ALA A 167 3.52 14.22 36.80
N THR A 168 2.86 15.35 37.09
CA THR A 168 2.84 16.64 36.38
C THR A 168 4.21 17.21 36.03
N ALA A 169 4.36 17.72 34.80
CA ALA A 169 5.22 18.86 34.49
C ALA A 169 4.65 19.65 33.29
N ASP A 170 4.68 20.97 33.43
CA ASP A 170 4.02 21.98 32.61
C ASP A 170 4.66 22.22 31.22
N ALA A 171 3.75 22.44 30.25
CA ALA A 171 3.69 23.51 29.25
C ALA A 171 4.80 23.76 28.19
N GLN A 172 4.29 23.90 26.96
CA GLN A 172 4.60 24.90 25.91
C GLN A 172 5.39 24.48 24.65
N ASN A 173 4.68 24.71 23.52
CA ASN A 173 5.11 25.01 22.13
C ASN A 173 5.10 23.89 21.08
N SER A 174 4.05 23.89 20.25
CA SER A 174 4.07 23.41 18.85
C SER A 174 4.72 24.46 17.93
N PRO A 175 5.36 24.05 16.82
CA PRO A 175 4.61 23.83 15.57
C PRO A 175 4.99 22.52 14.84
N ASP A 176 4.08 22.07 13.96
CA ASP A 176 4.14 21.02 12.93
C ASP A 176 5.41 20.14 12.88
N ILE A 177 5.23 18.85 13.20
CA ILE A 177 6.25 17.82 13.05
C ILE A 177 6.16 17.22 11.64
N SER A 178 7.24 17.45 10.91
CA SER A 178 7.60 16.76 9.68
C SER A 178 7.96 15.29 9.97
N ASP A 179 7.58 14.40 9.06
CA ASP A 179 7.89 12.97 9.09
C ASP A 179 9.40 12.72 9.01
N GLN A 180 10.06 12.78 10.17
CA GLN A 180 11.32 12.12 10.46
C GLN A 180 11.33 11.68 11.92
N ALA A 181 11.03 10.41 12.15
CA ALA A 181 11.62 9.67 13.25
C ALA A 181 11.67 8.18 12.89
N GLN A 182 12.86 7.68 12.56
CA GLN A 182 13.25 6.35 13.04
C GLN A 182 13.37 6.46 14.56
N ALA A 183 12.23 6.49 15.25
CA ALA A 183 12.14 6.14 16.65
C ALA A 183 11.79 4.65 16.69
N ALA A 184 12.57 3.86 17.42
CA ALA A 184 12.07 2.57 17.86
C ALA A 184 10.73 2.83 18.54
N ALA A 185 9.64 2.29 17.97
CA ALA A 185 8.29 2.55 18.45
C ALA A 185 8.25 2.34 19.96
N ALA A 186 7.87 3.39 20.69
CA ALA A 186 7.64 3.25 22.11
C ALA A 186 6.40 2.36 22.30
N PRO A 187 6.32 1.54 23.36
CA PRO A 187 5.11 0.79 23.64
C PRO A 187 3.93 1.77 23.81
N GLY A 188 3.01 1.77 22.84
CA GLY A 188 1.85 2.67 22.79
C GLY A 188 1.75 3.60 21.59
N ASP A 189 2.67 3.54 20.62
CA ASP A 189 2.49 4.25 19.33
C ASP A 189 1.53 3.47 18.40
N PRO A 190 0.63 4.14 17.65
CA PRO A 190 -0.24 3.47 16.68
C PRO A 190 0.60 2.82 15.58
N GLU A 191 0.41 1.52 15.36
CA GLU A 191 1.14 0.82 14.29
C GLU A 191 0.63 1.21 12.90
N PRO A 192 1.54 1.47 11.94
CA PRO A 192 1.18 1.67 10.54
C PRO A 192 0.44 0.44 10.00
N ALA A 193 -0.71 0.67 9.35
CA ALA A 193 -1.66 -0.38 8.93
C ALA A 193 -2.07 -0.26 7.46
N GLY A 194 -1.25 0.42 6.66
CA GLY A 194 -1.46 0.60 5.24
C GLY A 194 -1.04 -0.64 4.47
N VAL A 195 -1.51 -0.76 3.23
CA VAL A 195 -1.03 -1.79 2.29
C VAL A 195 0.49 -1.74 2.07
N HIS A 196 1.19 -0.71 2.52
CA HIS A 196 2.67 -0.66 2.48
C HIS A 196 3.37 -1.41 3.62
N HIS A 197 2.62 -1.98 4.58
CA HIS A 197 3.20 -2.51 5.83
C HIS A 197 2.91 -4.00 6.09
N TYR A 198 2.35 -4.73 5.12
CA TYR A 198 1.99 -6.14 5.31
C TYR A 198 2.64 -7.07 4.26
N PRO A 199 2.80 -8.37 4.55
CA PRO A 199 3.26 -9.34 3.56
C PRO A 199 2.18 -9.67 2.52
N THR A 200 2.59 -10.18 1.36
CA THR A 200 1.68 -10.84 0.40
C THR A 200 1.01 -12.05 1.10
N PRO A 201 -0.32 -12.28 0.97
CA PRO A 201 -1.30 -11.66 0.07
C PRO A 201 -2.13 -10.52 0.69
N ILE A 202 -1.66 -9.90 1.78
CA ILE A 202 -2.33 -8.74 2.38
C ILE A 202 -2.17 -7.51 1.45
N VAL A 203 -1.01 -7.37 0.81
CA VAL A 203 -0.60 -6.17 0.03
C VAL A 203 -0.47 -6.36 -1.46
N ASP A 204 -0.76 -7.56 -1.97
CA ASP A 204 -0.52 -7.86 -3.37
C ASP A 204 -1.29 -6.88 -4.28
N ILE A 205 -0.61 -6.34 -5.30
CA ILE A 205 -1.22 -5.46 -6.30
C ILE A 205 -2.10 -6.35 -7.20
N GLN A 206 -3.34 -6.52 -6.73
CA GLN A 206 -4.53 -7.04 -7.40
C GLN A 206 -4.76 -8.56 -7.38
N LEU A 207 -5.97 -8.96 -6.92
CA LEU A 207 -7.09 -9.41 -7.74
C LEU A 207 -8.36 -9.50 -6.88
N PHE A 208 -9.52 -9.28 -7.49
CA PHE A 208 -10.86 -9.40 -6.89
C PHE A 208 -10.93 -10.59 -5.90
N LYS A 209 -11.13 -10.29 -4.63
CA LYS A 209 -11.34 -11.30 -3.58
C LYS A 209 -12.84 -11.57 -3.49
N TYR A 210 -13.22 -12.81 -3.19
CA TYR A 210 -14.59 -13.09 -2.78
C TYR A 210 -14.88 -12.31 -1.49
N ASP A 211 -16.01 -11.62 -1.43
CA ASP A 211 -16.45 -10.83 -0.26
C ASP A 211 -17.00 -11.71 0.87
N ASP A 212 -17.07 -13.01 0.65
CA ASP A 212 -17.53 -14.02 1.60
C ASP A 212 -16.44 -14.51 2.58
N PHE A 213 -15.19 -14.05 2.43
CA PHE A 213 -14.11 -14.33 3.38
C PHE A 213 -13.66 -13.06 4.11
N GLN A 214 -13.71 -13.10 5.43
CA GLN A 214 -13.26 -11.99 6.26
C GLN A 214 -11.77 -12.14 6.61
N LEU A 215 -10.92 -11.38 5.91
CA LEU A 215 -9.47 -11.36 6.13
C LEU A 215 -9.11 -10.78 7.51
N TRP A 216 -9.79 -9.73 7.94
CA TRP A 216 -9.56 -9.07 9.22
C TRP A 216 -10.55 -9.56 10.28
N VAL A 217 -10.04 -10.27 11.29
CA VAL A 217 -10.80 -10.85 12.40
C VAL A 217 -10.34 -10.28 13.73
N THR A 218 -11.05 -10.58 14.81
CA THR A 218 -10.72 -10.11 16.16
C THR A 218 -10.30 -11.29 17.04
N ASP A 219 -9.17 -11.16 17.73
CA ASP A 219 -8.67 -12.17 18.67
C ASP A 219 -9.46 -12.21 20.00
N SER A 220 -9.10 -13.13 20.89
CA SER A 220 -9.76 -13.29 22.19
C SER A 220 -9.55 -12.10 23.14
N GLU A 221 -8.54 -11.27 22.87
CA GLU A 221 -8.20 -10.07 23.63
C GLU A 221 -8.87 -8.82 23.03
N GLY A 222 -9.60 -8.97 21.92
CA GLY A 222 -10.26 -7.87 21.23
C GLY A 222 -9.37 -7.15 20.22
N ASN A 223 -8.17 -7.68 19.94
CA ASN A 223 -7.24 -7.06 19.02
C ASN A 223 -7.45 -7.56 17.58
N PRO A 224 -7.17 -6.71 16.59
CA PRO A 224 -7.27 -7.10 15.19
C PRO A 224 -6.18 -8.10 14.77
N ALA A 225 -6.55 -9.07 13.95
CA ALA A 225 -5.66 -10.05 13.33
C ALA A 225 -6.01 -10.22 11.84
N ALA A 226 -5.02 -10.52 11.01
CA ALA A 226 -5.25 -10.87 9.61
C ALA A 226 -5.03 -12.36 9.39
N VAL A 227 -5.95 -13.00 8.67
CA VAL A 227 -5.90 -14.42 8.36
C VAL A 227 -6.13 -14.70 6.88
N THR A 228 -5.62 -15.83 6.40
CA THR A 228 -5.84 -16.34 5.04
C THR A 228 -6.31 -17.79 5.07
N PRO A 229 -7.14 -18.24 4.12
CA PRO A 229 -7.58 -19.63 4.08
C PRO A 229 -6.42 -20.56 3.70
N VAL A 230 -6.31 -21.71 4.35
CA VAL A 230 -5.31 -22.74 4.00
C VAL A 230 -5.76 -23.58 2.80
N GLY A 231 -7.07 -23.86 2.72
CA GLY A 231 -7.66 -24.63 1.63
C GLY A 231 -8.29 -23.76 0.55
N ALA A 232 -8.48 -24.34 -0.64
CA ALA A 232 -9.23 -23.68 -1.70
C ALA A 232 -10.70 -23.46 -1.29
N ARG A 233 -11.33 -22.37 -1.76
CA ARG A 233 -12.76 -22.12 -1.57
C ARG A 233 -13.59 -23.32 -2.06
N GLY A 234 -14.54 -23.77 -1.25
CA GLY A 234 -15.37 -24.96 -1.55
C GLY A 234 -14.71 -26.32 -1.27
N SER A 235 -13.48 -26.35 -0.75
CA SER A 235 -12.80 -27.61 -0.38
C SER A 235 -13.31 -28.25 0.92
N GLY A 236 -14.06 -27.51 1.73
CA GLY A 236 -14.44 -27.91 3.09
C GLY A 236 -13.32 -27.74 4.13
N VAL A 237 -12.15 -27.24 3.73
CA VAL A 237 -11.05 -26.92 4.65
C VAL A 237 -11.21 -25.50 5.17
N ALA A 238 -11.66 -25.36 6.41
CA ALA A 238 -11.90 -24.07 7.06
C ALA A 238 -10.80 -23.67 8.07
N SER A 239 -9.58 -24.22 7.95
CA SER A 239 -8.43 -23.74 8.73
C SER A 239 -7.86 -22.45 8.13
N VAL A 240 -7.32 -21.59 8.99
CA VAL A 240 -6.75 -20.31 8.61
C VAL A 240 -5.28 -20.18 9.00
N HIS A 241 -4.49 -19.53 8.14
CA HIS A 241 -3.12 -19.10 8.42
C HIS A 241 -3.14 -17.66 8.95
N VAL A 242 -2.56 -17.45 10.14
CA VAL A 242 -2.43 -16.11 10.75
C VAL A 242 -1.29 -15.34 10.09
N GLN A 243 -1.65 -14.34 9.29
CA GLN A 243 -0.71 -13.49 8.57
C GLN A 243 -0.29 -12.26 9.40
N TYR A 244 -1.18 -11.73 10.24
CA TYR A 244 -0.87 -10.65 11.17
C TYR A 244 -1.55 -10.89 12.51
N ALA A 245 -0.89 -10.51 13.60
CA ALA A 245 -1.43 -10.45 14.94
C ALA A 245 -0.89 -9.19 15.63
N THR A 246 -1.74 -8.48 16.38
CA THR A 246 -1.34 -7.24 17.08
C THR A 246 -0.18 -7.50 18.04
N PRO A 247 0.94 -6.77 17.92
CA PRO A 247 2.09 -6.94 18.80
C PRO A 247 1.75 -6.81 20.27
N GLY A 248 2.37 -7.67 21.09
CA GLY A 248 2.07 -7.79 22.52
C GLY A 248 0.86 -8.68 22.86
N SER A 249 0.04 -9.07 21.89
CA SER A 249 -1.05 -10.05 22.12
C SER A 249 -0.52 -11.48 22.30
N GLN A 250 -1.34 -12.33 22.93
CA GLN A 250 -1.10 -13.76 23.02
C GLN A 250 -1.00 -14.40 21.63
N LEU A 251 -1.81 -13.93 20.67
CA LEU A 251 -1.77 -14.42 19.29
C LEU A 251 -0.45 -14.08 18.60
N ALA A 252 0.10 -12.87 18.84
CA ALA A 252 1.41 -12.48 18.32
C ALA A 252 2.53 -13.34 18.89
N GLN A 253 2.46 -13.68 20.19
CA GLN A 253 3.42 -14.59 20.81
C GLN A 253 3.35 -15.99 20.18
N GLN A 254 2.16 -16.56 20.03
CA GLN A 254 1.97 -17.87 19.39
C GLN A 254 2.49 -17.88 17.95
N LYS A 255 2.22 -16.80 17.20
CA LYS A 255 2.70 -16.64 15.83
C LYS A 255 4.23 -16.63 15.79
N HIS A 256 4.86 -15.82 16.64
CA HIS A 256 6.31 -15.73 16.74
C HIS A 256 6.98 -17.06 17.12
N GLU A 257 6.38 -17.81 18.05
CA GLU A 257 6.86 -19.13 18.46
C GLU A 257 6.85 -20.13 17.28
N GLN A 258 5.77 -20.15 16.48
CA GLN A 258 5.69 -21.01 15.30
C GLN A 258 6.70 -20.61 14.21
N GLU A 259 6.81 -19.32 13.93
CA GLU A 259 7.75 -18.80 12.92
C GLU A 259 9.21 -19.04 13.31
N SER A 260 9.55 -18.90 14.59
CA SER A 260 10.89 -19.19 15.11
C SER A 260 11.25 -20.68 15.02
N ALA A 261 10.25 -21.56 14.97
CA ALA A 261 10.41 -22.98 14.71
C ALA A 261 10.39 -23.33 13.20
N GLY A 262 10.31 -22.33 12.31
CA GLY A 262 10.24 -22.51 10.86
C GLY A 262 8.86 -22.90 10.33
N GLY A 263 7.80 -22.74 11.14
CA GLY A 263 6.42 -23.07 10.81
C GLY A 263 5.52 -21.84 10.66
N ALA A 264 4.33 -22.07 10.10
CA ALA A 264 3.24 -21.09 10.02
C ALA A 264 2.25 -21.32 11.17
N LEU A 265 1.68 -20.26 11.74
CA LEU A 265 0.57 -20.41 12.69
C LEU A 265 -0.73 -20.72 11.95
N ILE A 266 -1.09 -22.00 11.93
CA ILE A 266 -2.34 -22.50 11.36
C ILE A 266 -3.35 -22.77 12.47
N LEU A 267 -4.51 -22.12 12.39
CA LEU A 267 -5.62 -22.30 13.32
C LEU A 267 -6.66 -23.23 12.70
N PRO A 268 -7.18 -24.21 13.46
CA PRO A 268 -8.17 -25.16 12.97
C PRO A 268 -9.55 -24.51 12.75
N ALA A 269 -10.44 -25.23 12.06
CA ALA A 269 -11.77 -24.74 11.68
C ALA A 269 -12.68 -24.37 12.86
N ASP A 270 -12.50 -25.03 14.01
CA ASP A 270 -13.23 -24.74 15.24
C ASP A 270 -12.66 -23.58 16.05
N HIS A 271 -11.54 -22.98 15.60
CA HIS A 271 -10.98 -21.81 16.24
C HIS A 271 -11.87 -20.57 16.00
N PRO A 272 -12.12 -19.72 17.02
CA PRO A 272 -13.00 -18.55 16.88
C PRO A 272 -12.64 -17.60 15.73
N LEU A 273 -11.35 -17.43 15.44
CA LEU A 273 -10.88 -16.58 14.32
C LEU A 273 -11.20 -17.21 12.96
N ALA A 274 -11.11 -18.53 12.85
CA ALA A 274 -11.48 -19.24 11.62
C ALA A 274 -13.00 -19.13 11.39
N GLN A 275 -13.80 -19.28 12.45
CA GLN A 275 -15.26 -19.11 12.40
C GLN A 275 -15.66 -17.69 11.98
N GLN A 276 -14.98 -16.66 12.49
CA GLN A 276 -15.16 -15.28 12.03
C GLN A 276 -14.81 -15.13 10.54
N ALA A 277 -13.67 -15.66 10.12
CA ALA A 277 -13.18 -15.52 8.75
C ALA A 277 -14.11 -16.16 7.71
N PHE A 278 -14.69 -17.32 8.04
CA PHE A 278 -15.56 -18.10 7.17
C PHE A 278 -17.06 -17.90 7.41
N GLN A 279 -17.48 -16.93 8.23
CA GLN A 279 -18.89 -16.80 8.65
C GLN A 279 -19.91 -16.68 7.49
N ASN A 280 -19.46 -16.27 6.30
CA ASN A 280 -20.28 -16.08 5.11
C ASN A 280 -20.08 -17.18 4.04
N GLN A 281 -19.33 -18.25 4.32
CA GLN A 281 -19.10 -19.40 3.41
C GLN A 281 -19.83 -20.67 3.83
#